data_AF-A0A662S842-F1
#
_entry.id   AF-A0A662S842-F1
#
_cell.length_a   1.000
_cell.length_b   1.000
_cell.length_c   1.000
_cell.angle_alpha   90.00
_cell.angle_beta   90.00
_cell.angle_gamma   90.00
#
_symmetry.space_group_name_H-M   'P 1'
#
loop_
_entity.id
_entity.type
_entity.pdbx_description
1 polymer ?
#
loop_
_entity_poly.entity_id
_entity_poly.type
_entity_poly.pdbx_seq_one_letter_code
_entity_poly.pdbx_strand_id
1 'polypeptide(L)'
;MSALQAYLVFMTALGGLAGIVALYFMLRLYMLLHSHGKYTTARIFLRKGETIGMLILMTVSFIFFAFGRILSFLWLLGCMSEHLMLLLRPVLDVSAAVILSYAITSFYKEVQ
;
A
#
# COMPACT_ATOMS: atom_id res chain seq x y z
N MET A 1 -18.50 6.71 22.37
CA MET A 1 -18.02 6.59 20.97
C MET A 1 -19.12 5.94 20.16
N SER A 2 -19.50 6.52 19.02
CA SER A 2 -20.43 5.84 18.11
C SER A 2 -19.71 4.69 17.39
N ALA A 3 -20.44 3.64 16.97
CA ALA A 3 -19.85 2.49 16.27
C ALA A 3 -19.05 2.91 15.02
N LEU A 4 -19.51 3.96 14.32
CA LEU A 4 -18.82 4.54 13.17
C LEU A 4 -17.47 5.16 13.54
N GLN A 5 -17.38 5.87 14.67
CA GLN A 5 -16.10 6.43 15.14
C GLN A 5 -15.09 5.34 15.50
N ALA A 6 -15.54 4.26 16.15
CA ALA A 6 -14.68 3.13 16.48
C ALA A 6 -14.14 2.45 15.21
N TYR A 7 -14.99 2.26 14.21
CA TYR A 7 -14.61 1.74 12.90
C TYR A 7 -13.55 2.61 12.21
N LEU A 8 -13.75 3.93 12.18
CA LEU A 8 -12.81 4.85 11.54
C LEU A 8 -11.44 4.83 12.23
N VAL A 9 -11.41 4.86 13.56
CA VAL A 9 -10.17 4.79 14.34
C VAL A 9 -9.44 3.46 14.10
N PHE A 10 -10.18 2.35 14.05
CA PHE A 10 -9.60 1.05 13.78
C PHE A 10 -8.99 0.97 12.37
N MET A 11 -9.70 1.44 11.35
CA MET A 11 -9.20 1.45 9.97
C MET A 11 -7.98 2.35 9.80
N THR A 12 -7.98 3.54 10.39
CA THR A 12 -6.80 4.43 10.32
C THR A 12 -5.59 3.85 11.05
N ALA A 13 -5.79 3.21 12.20
CA ALA A 13 -4.72 2.52 12.92
C ALA A 13 -4.13 1.37 12.08
N LEU A 14 -4.97 0.54 11.47
CA LEU A 14 -4.52 -0.55 10.58
C LEU A 14 -3.74 -0.03 9.38
N GLY A 15 -4.29 0.98 8.68
CA GLY A 15 -3.63 1.59 7.53
C GLY A 15 -2.30 2.24 7.92
N GLY A 16 -2.25 2.92 9.07
CA GLY A 16 -1.03 3.51 9.61
C GLY A 16 0.05 2.46 9.93
N LEU A 17 -0.33 1.37 10.60
CA LEU A 17 0.59 0.26 10.90
C LEU A 17 1.12 -0.38 9.62
N ALA A 18 0.26 -0.68 8.65
CA ALA A 18 0.67 -1.22 7.35
C ALA A 18 1.62 -0.27 6.61
N GLY A 19 1.36 1.05 6.68
CA GLY A 19 2.24 2.07 6.12
C GLY A 19 3.62 2.11 6.79
N ILE A 20 3.70 1.98 8.11
CA ILE A 20 4.97 1.92 8.84
C ILE A 20 5.78 0.68 8.43
N VAL A 21 5.13 -0.47 8.32
CA VAL A 21 5.77 -1.72 7.86
C VAL A 21 6.28 -1.57 6.43
N ALA A 22 5.46 -1.03 5.52
CA ALA A 22 5.86 -0.75 4.15
C ALA A 22 7.08 0.18 4.08
N LEU A 23 7.09 1.27 4.87
CA LEU A 23 8.19 2.23 4.93
C LEU A 23 9.49 1.57 5.45
N TYR A 24 9.38 0.76 6.51
CA TYR A 24 10.51 0.04 7.08
C TYR A 24 11.18 -0.89 6.07
N PHE A 25 10.38 -1.69 5.35
CA PHE A 25 10.93 -2.59 4.33
C PHE A 25 11.43 -1.85 3.09
N MET A 26 10.80 -0.73 2.70
CA MET A 26 11.34 0.14 1.64
C MET A 26 12.73 0.68 1.99
N LEU A 27 12.93 1.15 3.23
CA LEU A 27 14.24 1.62 3.70
C LEU A 27 15.28 0.50 3.68
N ARG A 28 14.92 -0.70 4.17
CA ARG A 28 15.83 -1.86 4.11
C ARG A 28 16.18 -2.26 2.68
N LEU A 29 15.19 -2.28 1.79
CA LEU A 29 15.37 -2.58 0.38
C LEU A 29 16.31 -1.55 -0.28
N TYR A 30 16.13 -0.26 -0.01
CA TYR A 30 17.00 0.80 -0.50
C TYR A 30 18.46 0.59 -0.05
N MET A 31 18.68 0.34 1.24
CA MET A 31 20.01 0.07 1.79
C MET A 31 20.66 -1.17 1.15
N LEU A 32 19.88 -2.21 0.87
CA LEU A 32 20.35 -3.43 0.21
C LEU A 32 20.75 -3.18 -1.25
N LEU A 33 19.90 -2.47 -2.01
CA LEU A 33 20.21 -2.07 -3.39
C LEU A 33 21.45 -1.20 -3.46
N HIS A 34 21.63 -0.28 -2.52
CA HIS A 34 22.78 0.61 -2.48
C HIS A 34 24.08 -0.13 -2.11
N SER A 35 24.03 -1.03 -1.12
CA SER A 35 25.22 -1.76 -0.65
C SER A 35 25.68 -2.88 -1.59
N HIS A 36 24.74 -3.59 -2.24
CA HIS A 36 25.02 -4.79 -3.04
C HIS A 36 24.45 -4.73 -4.46
N GLY A 37 24.37 -3.53 -5.05
CA GLY A 37 23.64 -3.27 -6.30
C GLY A 37 23.88 -4.26 -7.44
N LYS A 38 25.12 -4.72 -7.66
CA LYS A 38 25.44 -5.68 -8.74
C LYS A 38 24.79 -7.06 -8.53
N TYR A 39 24.88 -7.60 -7.31
CA TYR A 39 24.31 -8.91 -6.97
C TYR A 39 22.78 -8.86 -6.88
N THR A 40 22.26 -7.79 -6.29
CA THR A 40 20.83 -7.50 -6.19
C THR A 40 20.18 -7.40 -7.57
N THR A 41 20.78 -6.65 -8.50
CA THR A 41 20.25 -6.48 -9.86
C THR A 41 20.27 -7.79 -10.64
N ALA A 42 21.32 -8.60 -10.47
CA ALA A 42 21.39 -9.94 -11.07
C ALA A 42 20.28 -10.87 -10.55
N ARG A 43 19.99 -10.85 -9.25
CA ARG A 43 18.87 -11.61 -8.65
C ARG A 43 17.51 -11.15 -9.16
N ILE A 44 17.28 -9.84 -9.24
CA ILE A 44 16.05 -9.27 -9.82
C ILE A 44 15.86 -9.76 -11.25
N PHE A 45 16.94 -9.80 -12.04
CA PHE A 45 16.89 -10.26 -13.42
C PHE A 45 16.62 -11.77 -13.53
N LEU A 46 17.21 -12.59 -12.66
CA LEU A 46 16.98 -14.04 -12.61
C LEU A 46 15.54 -14.37 -12.17
N ARG A 47 14.96 -13.58 -11.27
CA ARG A 47 13.57 -13.71 -10.78
C ARG A 47 12.63 -12.69 -11.42
N LYS A 48 12.76 -12.50 -12.73
CA LYS A 48 11.98 -11.50 -13.49
C LYS A 48 10.47 -11.67 -13.33
N GLY A 49 9.96 -12.90 -13.35
CA GLY A 49 8.53 -13.18 -13.22
C GLY A 49 7.95 -12.73 -11.87
N GLU A 50 8.62 -13.09 -10.78
CA GLU A 50 8.24 -12.70 -9.41
C GLU A 50 8.35 -11.18 -9.22
N THR A 51 9.43 -10.58 -9.73
CA THR A 51 9.63 -9.12 -9.66
C THR A 51 8.54 -8.35 -10.39
N ILE A 52 8.17 -8.77 -11.61
CA ILE A 52 7.07 -8.15 -12.37
C ILE A 52 5.75 -8.31 -11.61
N GLY A 53 5.49 -9.49 -11.02
CA GLY A 53 4.32 -9.70 -10.18
C GLY A 53 4.23 -8.73 -9.01
N MET A 54 5.34 -8.49 -8.30
CA MET A 54 5.38 -7.53 -7.19
C MET A 54 5.19 -6.07 -7.65
N LEU A 55 5.74 -5.70 -8.81
CA LEU A 55 5.51 -4.39 -9.43
C LEU A 55 4.03 -4.19 -9.83
N ILE A 56 3.39 -5.23 -10.37
CA ILE A 56 1.95 -5.21 -10.66
C ILE A 56 1.16 -5.01 -9.36
N LEU A 57 1.48 -5.72 -8.28
CA LEU A 57 0.81 -5.56 -6.98
C LEU A 57 0.99 -4.15 -6.41
N MET A 58 2.18 -3.56 -6.52
CA MET A 58 2.42 -2.16 -6.15
C MET A 58 1.54 -1.20 -6.97
N THR A 59 1.40 -1.46 -8.27
CA THR A 59 0.56 -0.66 -9.17
C THR A 59 -0.91 -0.78 -8.80
N VAL A 60 -1.38 -2.00 -8.51
CA VAL A 60 -2.75 -2.25 -8.02
C VAL A 60 -3.01 -1.49 -6.72
N SER A 61 -2.07 -1.54 -5.76
CA SER A 61 -2.18 -0.73 -4.54
C SER A 61 -2.36 0.76 -4.85
N PHE A 62 -1.61 1.30 -5.81
CA PHE A 62 -1.72 2.71 -6.18
C PHE A 62 -3.09 3.03 -6.79
N ILE A 63 -3.66 2.12 -7.59
CA ILE A 63 -5.02 2.25 -8.14
C ILE A 63 -6.05 2.31 -7.01
N PHE A 64 -5.98 1.43 -6.02
CA PHE A 64 -6.89 1.45 -4.86
C PHE A 64 -6.80 2.78 -4.09
N PHE A 65 -5.58 3.25 -3.85
CA PHE A 65 -5.36 4.54 -3.21
C PHE A 65 -5.93 5.70 -4.02
N ALA A 66 -5.72 5.70 -5.35
CA ALA A 66 -6.27 6.71 -6.25
C ALA A 66 -7.80 6.72 -6.23
N PHE A 67 -8.46 5.55 -6.21
CA PHE A 67 -9.91 5.46 -6.02
C PHE A 67 -10.36 6.06 -4.68
N GLY A 68 -9.65 5.81 -3.59
CA GLY A 68 -9.93 6.44 -2.29
C GLY A 68 -9.89 7.98 -2.36
N ARG A 69 -8.95 8.53 -3.14
CA ARG A 69 -8.88 9.98 -3.41
C ARG A 69 -10.01 10.47 -4.30
N ILE A 70 -10.36 9.73 -5.36
CA ILE A 70 -11.50 10.05 -6.22
C ILE A 70 -12.79 10.11 -5.41
N LEU A 71 -13.05 9.14 -4.52
CA LEU A 71 -14.20 9.17 -3.61
C LEU A 71 -14.22 10.43 -2.74
N SER A 72 -13.05 10.88 -2.27
CA SER A 72 -12.95 12.13 -1.50
C SER A 72 -13.37 13.35 -2.32
N PHE A 73 -12.98 13.40 -3.60
CA PHE A 73 -13.39 14.46 -4.51
C PHE A 73 -14.89 14.39 -4.87
N LEU A 74 -15.45 13.20 -5.08
CA LEU A 74 -16.89 13.05 -5.33
C LEU A 74 -17.73 13.58 -4.17
N TRP A 75 -17.30 13.33 -2.93
CA TRP A 75 -17.95 13.90 -1.75
C TRP A 75 -17.86 15.42 -1.72
N LEU A 76 -16.68 15.99 -1.98
CA LEU A 76 -16.47 17.45 -2.04
C LEU A 76 -17.33 18.12 -3.13
N LEU A 77 -17.58 17.44 -4.25
CA LEU A 77 -18.45 17.91 -5.34
C LEU A 77 -19.94 17.71 -5.07
N GLY A 78 -20.32 17.15 -3.92
CA GLY A 78 -21.71 16.88 -3.55
C GLY A 78 -22.33 15.70 -4.31
N CYS A 79 -21.54 14.91 -5.05
CA CYS A 79 -22.01 13.76 -5.82
C CYS A 79 -22.13 12.48 -4.97
N MET A 80 -21.73 12.52 -3.68
CA MET A 80 -21.73 11.35 -2.79
C MET A 80 -22.08 11.74 -1.36
N SER A 81 -22.82 10.89 -0.65
CA SER A 81 -23.16 11.11 0.75
C SER A 81 -21.97 10.87 1.68
N GLU A 82 -21.93 11.58 2.80
CA GLU A 82 -20.86 11.47 3.80
C GLU A 82 -20.77 10.06 4.38
N HIS A 83 -21.91 9.41 4.64
CA HIS A 83 -21.93 8.03 5.14
C HIS A 83 -21.26 7.03 4.17
N LEU A 84 -21.51 7.17 2.86
CA LEU A 84 -20.87 6.32 1.85
C LEU A 84 -19.36 6.60 1.75
N MET A 85 -18.96 7.87 1.85
CA MET A 85 -17.55 8.26 1.92
C MET A 85 -16.85 7.60 3.10
N LEU A 86 -17.42 7.73 4.30
CA LEU A 86 -16.83 7.25 5.55
C LEU A 86 -16.78 5.73 5.64
N LEU A 87 -17.62 5.01 4.89
CA LEU A 87 -17.56 3.56 4.78
C LEU A 87 -16.52 3.08 3.77
N LEU A 88 -16.57 3.58 2.53
CA LEU A 88 -15.77 3.05 1.43
C LEU A 88 -14.33 3.51 1.44
N ARG A 89 -14.08 4.80 1.74
CA ARG A 89 -12.73 5.37 1.65
C ARG A 89 -11.74 4.68 2.59
N PRO A 90 -12.04 4.46 3.89
CA PRO A 90 -11.10 3.78 4.77
C PRO A 90 -10.78 2.35 4.32
N VAL A 91 -11.74 1.63 3.72
CA VAL A 91 -11.51 0.27 3.19
C VAL A 91 -10.51 0.32 2.03
N LEU A 92 -10.66 1.27 1.12
CA LEU A 92 -9.74 1.43 -0.01
C LEU A 92 -8.34 1.85 0.47
N ASP A 93 -8.26 2.79 1.42
CA ASP A 93 -6.98 3.26 1.95
C ASP A 93 -6.23 2.12 2.70
N VAL A 94 -6.94 1.34 3.52
CA VAL A 94 -6.35 0.19 4.24
C VAL A 94 -5.96 -0.92 3.29
N SER A 95 -6.82 -1.29 2.34
CA SER A 95 -6.50 -2.34 1.37
C SER A 95 -5.29 -1.97 0.52
N ALA A 96 -5.18 -0.71 0.07
CA ALA A 96 -3.98 -0.21 -0.59
C ALA A 96 -2.74 -0.37 0.31
N ALA A 97 -2.79 0.12 1.55
CA ALA A 97 -1.65 0.02 2.47
C ALA A 97 -1.22 -1.43 2.74
N VAL A 98 -2.16 -2.35 2.89
CA VAL A 98 -1.88 -3.78 3.12
C VAL A 98 -1.27 -4.43 1.88
N ILE A 99 -1.84 -4.20 0.68
CA ILE A 99 -1.29 -4.72 -0.58
C ILE A 99 0.13 -4.19 -0.80
N LEU A 100 0.35 -2.90 -0.56
CA LEU A 100 1.66 -2.28 -0.69
C LEU A 100 2.68 -2.89 0.27
N SER A 101 2.30 -3.01 1.54
CA SER A 101 3.15 -3.61 2.58
C SER A 101 3.51 -5.04 2.22
N TYR A 102 2.56 -5.83 1.74
CA TYR A 102 2.81 -7.20 1.29
C TYR A 102 3.75 -7.23 0.08
N ALA A 103 3.51 -6.40 -0.93
CA ALA A 103 4.32 -6.36 -2.13
C ALA A 103 5.78 -5.99 -1.82
N ILE A 104 6.00 -4.96 -0.99
CA ILE A 104 7.36 -4.53 -0.60
C ILE A 104 8.05 -5.58 0.26
N THR A 105 7.34 -6.18 1.22
CA THR A 105 7.94 -7.19 2.12
C THR A 105 8.34 -8.43 1.33
N SER A 106 7.49 -8.89 0.41
CA SER A 106 7.79 -10.01 -0.48
C SER A 106 8.94 -9.66 -1.41
N PHE A 107 8.94 -8.47 -2.01
CA PHE A 107 10.04 -8.02 -2.86
C PHE A 107 11.38 -7.96 -2.11
N TYR A 108 11.38 -7.48 -0.87
CA TYR A 108 12.58 -7.49 -0.03
C TYR A 108 13.12 -8.90 0.22
N LYS A 109 12.23 -9.87 0.52
CA LYS A 109 12.63 -11.27 0.72
C LYS A 109 13.25 -11.90 -0.53
N GLU A 110 12.74 -11.56 -1.71
CA GLU A 110 13.30 -12.10 -2.97
C GLU A 110 14.68 -11.53 -3.30
N VAL A 111 14.93 -10.30 -2.84
CA VAL A 111 16.14 -9.55 -3.18
C VAL A 111 17.28 -9.76 -2.17
N GLN A 112 16.98 -9.98 -0.89
CA GLN A 112 17.96 -10.27 0.18
C GLN A 112 18.68 -11.61 -0.03
#